data_AF-A0AAJ4AJS4-F1
#
_entry.id   AF-A0AAJ4AJS4-F1
#
_cell.length_a   1.000
_cell.length_b   1.000
_cell.length_c   1.000
_cell.angle_alpha   90.00
_cell.angle_beta   90.00
_cell.angle_gamma   90.00
#
_symmetry.space_group_name_H-M   'P 1'
#
loop_
_entity.id
_entity.type
_entity.pdbx_description
1 polymer ?
#
loop_
_entity_poly.entity_id
_entity_poly.type
_entity_poly.pdbx_seq_one_letter_code
_entity_poly.pdbx_strand_id
1 'polypeptide(L)'
;MSDFRFLYPEWLLVLLPLCGLVFWLSKRSRNQTLIAPHLAKAMGIQHKSARNAVTSAIAICGLLATIALSGPSFTSSERPSFSNDSARVLIMDMSMSMYATDIKPNRLTQTKYKASDLLKKWSEGTTGLIAYAGDAYTVSPMTSDTRTIQNLIPNLSPELMPYPGADAVKAVRLAIDMMKNTGLSRGDIILFSDDLDNAETQGIQDLLEGTHWRLSILGVGTRSGAPIRLSDGTLLKTDAGQTVVAKSNFSNMNSVSKSLGGFFTPIQLNNSDIDAIANRTSSVESTGKLNQAQQISDRVNSGIWLVPLLIIPALLMFRRGFLFSMIILAYPLLSPKPAMASAWLNSNQQAKQLYDAEQYQEAADLFENKEWQGIAQYQAGNFPAAINALKGSQTPNGKYNLANAYAQNREFDQAISLYEDVLKQDPGNEDAKKNLEIVRQQQQQQQQQQQQQQQQQQQQQQQQQQQQQQQQQQQQQQQQQQQQKSDDGSSSEQENSSKSEQDSSSNEKSSDKQSEQQQSQKPQQNQEETSEQQKQQASNSETPQQQQDQDKQQQGASKPEQEPDPQDKSATQPQNAAEQEQNLEQIDPALRKLEQVESARDPSRLLRAQMMLQAQQKQPPQNTGKKW
;
A
#
# COMPACT_ATOMS: atom_id res chain seq x y z
N MET A 1 -4.61 35.47 41.04
CA MET A 1 -4.54 34.89 42.40
C MET A 1 -4.56 33.38 42.27
N SER A 2 -4.33 32.61 43.34
CA SER A 2 -4.30 31.14 43.27
C SER A 2 -5.72 30.56 43.28
N ASP A 3 -6.27 30.25 42.11
CA ASP A 3 -7.58 29.59 41.95
C ASP A 3 -7.54 28.11 42.36
N PHE A 4 -7.31 27.85 43.64
CA PHE A 4 -7.46 26.52 44.21
C PHE A 4 -8.89 26.03 44.03
N ARG A 5 -9.07 24.87 43.38
CA ARG A 5 -10.37 24.19 43.31
C ARG A 5 -10.22 22.68 43.46
N PHE A 6 -11.23 22.06 44.04
CA PHE A 6 -11.46 20.62 43.94
C PHE A 6 -12.13 20.32 42.60
N LEU A 7 -11.63 19.33 41.85
CA LEU A 7 -12.27 18.86 40.61
C LEU A 7 -13.55 18.07 40.90
N TYR A 8 -13.58 17.35 42.03
CA TYR A 8 -14.64 16.40 42.37
C TYR A 8 -15.10 16.59 43.83
N PRO A 9 -15.70 17.74 44.17
CA PRO A 9 -16.02 18.10 45.56
C PRO A 9 -16.94 17.10 46.27
N GLU A 10 -17.77 16.36 45.53
CA GLU A 10 -18.67 15.31 46.04
C GLU A 10 -17.96 14.25 46.89
N TRP A 11 -16.67 13.96 46.63
CA TRP A 11 -15.90 13.02 47.44
C TRP A 11 -15.78 13.46 48.91
N LEU A 12 -15.85 14.76 49.21
CA LEU A 12 -15.81 15.27 50.59
C LEU A 12 -16.99 14.76 51.44
N LEU A 13 -18.11 14.35 50.82
CA LEU A 13 -19.24 13.73 51.52
C LEU A 13 -18.87 12.38 52.17
N VAL A 14 -17.85 11.68 51.67
CA VAL A 14 -17.33 10.42 52.24
C VAL A 14 -16.72 10.62 53.63
N LEU A 15 -16.37 11.86 53.99
CA LEU A 15 -15.87 12.20 55.33
C LEU A 15 -16.93 11.95 56.43
N LEU A 16 -18.22 12.10 56.12
CA LEU A 16 -19.31 11.82 57.08
C LEU A 16 -19.39 10.34 57.52
N PRO A 17 -19.53 9.34 56.61
CA PRO A 17 -19.48 7.94 57.02
C PRO A 17 -18.10 7.53 57.55
N LEU A 18 -17.00 8.15 57.12
CA LEU A 18 -15.67 7.93 57.70
C LEU A 18 -15.64 8.30 59.19
N CYS A 19 -16.12 9.49 59.56
CA CYS A 19 -16.22 9.92 60.95
C CYS A 19 -17.12 9.00 61.78
N GLY A 20 -18.26 8.57 61.23
CA GLY A 20 -19.15 7.57 61.87
C GLY A 20 -18.45 6.23 62.13
N LEU A 21 -17.70 5.72 61.14
CA LEU A 21 -16.93 4.47 61.23
C LEU A 21 -15.79 4.58 62.25
N VAL A 22 -15.04 5.68 62.26
CA VAL A 22 -13.96 5.92 63.25
C VAL A 22 -14.53 6.03 64.66
N PHE A 23 -15.66 6.71 64.86
CA PHE A 23 -16.35 6.81 66.15
C PHE A 23 -16.87 5.44 66.64
N TRP A 24 -17.45 4.64 65.74
CA TRP A 24 -17.92 3.29 66.05
C TRP A 24 -16.76 2.34 66.42
N LEU A 25 -15.67 2.33 65.65
CA LEU A 25 -14.45 1.57 65.97
C LEU A 25 -13.82 2.04 67.28
N SER A 26 -13.82 3.36 67.55
CA SER A 26 -13.35 3.93 68.82
C SER A 26 -14.18 3.42 70.00
N LYS A 27 -15.52 3.35 69.89
CA LYS A 27 -16.40 2.80 70.93
C LYS A 27 -16.35 1.28 71.08
N ARG A 28 -15.98 0.51 70.05
CA ARG A 28 -16.02 -0.96 70.05
C ARG A 28 -14.98 -1.61 70.98
N SER A 29 -15.30 -1.72 72.27
CA SER A 29 -14.42 -2.34 73.26
C SER A 29 -14.49 -3.87 73.23
N ARG A 30 -13.43 -4.52 72.70
CA ARG A 30 -13.22 -5.97 72.86
C ARG A 30 -12.73 -6.30 74.28
N ASN A 31 -13.61 -6.16 75.26
CA ASN A 31 -13.38 -6.59 76.65
C ASN A 31 -13.58 -8.12 76.80
N GLN A 32 -13.01 -8.90 75.89
CA GLN A 32 -12.97 -10.37 75.93
C GLN A 32 -11.52 -10.82 76.04
N THR A 33 -10.90 -10.53 77.19
CA THR A 33 -9.73 -11.27 77.64
C THR A 33 -10.19 -12.61 78.19
N LEU A 34 -9.54 -13.71 77.79
CA LEU A 34 -9.79 -15.06 78.34
C LEU A 34 -9.35 -15.22 79.81
N ILE A 35 -8.91 -14.14 80.44
CA ILE A 35 -8.33 -14.07 81.78
C ILE A 35 -9.00 -12.90 82.51
N ALA A 36 -9.34 -13.08 83.78
CA ALA A 36 -9.95 -12.04 84.61
C ALA A 36 -8.98 -10.85 84.85
N PRO A 37 -9.45 -9.59 84.86
CA PRO A 37 -8.56 -8.41 84.91
C PRO A 37 -7.60 -8.35 86.11
N HIS A 38 -8.00 -8.92 87.25
CA HIS A 38 -7.15 -8.94 88.46
C HIS A 38 -5.93 -9.87 88.31
N LEU A 39 -6.09 -11.03 87.67
CA LEU A 39 -4.99 -11.96 87.38
C LEU A 39 -4.00 -11.39 86.36
N ALA A 40 -4.50 -10.73 85.31
CA ALA A 40 -3.64 -10.08 84.31
C ALA A 40 -2.76 -8.99 84.93
N LYS A 41 -3.29 -8.22 85.89
CA LYS A 41 -2.53 -7.20 86.63
C LYS A 41 -1.47 -7.80 87.55
N ALA A 42 -1.77 -8.94 88.21
CA ALA A 42 -0.81 -9.65 89.06
C ALA A 42 0.37 -10.26 88.26
N MET A 43 0.12 -10.72 87.04
CA MET A 43 1.17 -11.22 86.12
C MET A 43 1.95 -10.10 85.39
N GLY A 44 1.79 -8.83 85.78
CA GLY A 44 2.49 -7.69 85.18
C GLY A 44 2.08 -7.35 83.73
N ILE A 45 1.01 -7.95 83.20
CA ILE A 45 0.61 -7.80 81.80
C ILE A 45 -0.10 -6.45 81.58
N GLN A 46 0.70 -5.38 81.45
CA GLN A 46 0.21 -4.07 81.04
C GLN A 46 -0.15 -4.08 79.55
N HIS A 47 -1.45 -4.16 79.22
CA HIS A 47 -1.95 -3.95 77.87
C HIS A 47 -1.78 -2.49 77.41
N LYS A 48 -0.60 -2.14 76.87
CA LYS A 48 -0.40 -0.88 76.14
C LYS A 48 -1.38 -0.83 74.95
N SER A 49 -2.24 0.20 74.92
CA SER A 49 -3.41 0.26 74.04
C SER A 49 -3.07 0.60 72.58
N ALA A 50 -2.65 -0.41 71.81
CA ALA A 50 -2.46 -0.29 70.36
C ALA A 50 -3.74 0.07 69.58
N ARG A 51 -4.92 -0.01 70.22
CA ARG A 51 -6.24 0.40 69.71
C ARG A 51 -6.22 1.82 69.14
N ASN A 52 -5.56 2.75 69.83
CA ASN A 52 -5.55 4.17 69.47
C ASN A 52 -4.69 4.43 68.22
N ALA A 53 -3.57 3.71 68.08
CA ALA A 53 -2.69 3.85 66.91
C ALA A 53 -3.38 3.38 65.62
N VAL A 54 -4.04 2.20 65.64
CA VAL A 54 -4.71 1.65 64.45
C VAL A 54 -5.94 2.48 64.07
N THR A 55 -6.76 2.93 65.03
CA THR A 55 -7.92 3.79 64.74
C THR A 55 -7.51 5.17 64.22
N SER A 56 -6.42 5.75 64.73
CA SER A 56 -5.85 6.99 64.18
C SER A 56 -5.27 6.79 62.78
N ALA A 57 -4.60 5.66 62.50
CA ALA A 57 -4.08 5.35 61.17
C ALA A 57 -5.22 5.21 60.13
N ILE A 58 -6.33 4.55 60.49
CA ILE A 58 -7.54 4.47 59.65
C ILE A 58 -8.11 5.88 59.36
N ALA A 59 -8.22 6.73 60.39
CA ALA A 59 -8.72 8.09 60.24
C ALA A 59 -7.83 8.96 59.32
N ILE A 60 -6.50 8.87 59.49
CA ILE A 60 -5.53 9.61 58.68
C ILE A 60 -5.51 9.10 57.23
N CYS A 61 -5.51 7.77 57.01
CA CYS A 61 -5.66 7.17 55.68
C CYS A 61 -6.93 7.67 54.99
N GLY A 62 -8.08 7.60 55.67
CA GLY A 62 -9.37 7.99 55.11
C GLY A 62 -9.45 9.47 54.76
N LEU A 63 -8.93 10.35 55.63
CA LEU A 63 -8.86 11.78 55.37
C LEU A 63 -7.98 12.10 54.15
N LEU A 64 -6.78 11.52 54.08
CA LEU A 64 -5.88 11.69 52.94
C LEU A 64 -6.46 11.14 51.64
N ALA A 65 -7.12 9.98 51.68
CA ALA A 65 -7.80 9.38 50.53
C ALA A 65 -8.93 10.28 50.01
N THR A 66 -9.75 10.80 50.92
CA THR A 66 -10.89 11.69 50.60
C THR A 66 -10.40 12.97 49.93
N ILE A 67 -9.33 13.58 50.46
CA ILE A 67 -8.74 14.78 49.87
C ILE A 67 -8.11 14.45 48.51
N ALA A 68 -7.37 13.35 48.37
CA ALA A 68 -6.80 12.94 47.08
C ALA A 68 -7.88 12.73 46.00
N LEU A 69 -8.97 12.04 46.34
CA LEU A 69 -10.10 11.75 45.44
C LEU A 69 -10.90 13.00 45.06
N SER A 70 -11.06 13.96 45.99
CA SER A 70 -11.69 15.25 45.69
C SER A 70 -10.94 16.09 44.64
N GLY A 71 -9.68 15.71 44.34
CA GLY A 71 -8.90 16.25 43.24
C GLY A 71 -8.51 17.71 43.41
N PRO A 72 -7.73 18.08 44.45
CA PRO A 72 -7.20 19.42 44.61
C PRO A 72 -6.36 19.81 43.39
N SER A 73 -6.60 21.00 42.84
CA SER A 73 -5.84 21.54 41.73
C SER A 73 -5.38 22.96 42.00
N PHE A 74 -4.09 23.19 41.76
CA PHE A 74 -3.41 24.47 41.93
C PHE A 74 -2.96 25.09 40.58
N THR A 75 -3.02 24.33 39.49
CA THR A 75 -2.51 24.72 38.16
C THR A 75 -3.49 24.37 37.05
N SER A 76 -3.66 25.32 36.12
CA SER A 76 -4.20 25.05 34.79
C SER A 76 -3.04 24.65 33.87
N SER A 77 -3.27 23.68 32.99
CA SER A 77 -2.38 23.33 31.89
C SER A 77 -3.05 23.74 30.59
N GLU A 78 -2.60 24.86 30.02
CA GLU A 78 -3.04 25.34 28.72
C GLU A 78 -2.41 24.46 27.64
N ARG A 79 -3.19 23.54 27.07
CA ARG A 79 -2.74 22.75 25.92
C ARG A 79 -3.03 23.54 24.64
N PRO A 80 -2.02 23.82 23.78
CA PRO A 80 -2.29 24.38 22.47
C PRO A 80 -3.01 23.32 21.62
N SER A 81 -4.26 23.61 21.24
CA SER A 81 -4.95 22.82 20.23
C SER A 81 -4.36 23.19 18.87
N PHE A 82 -3.42 22.38 18.40
CA PHE A 82 -2.94 22.42 17.03
C PHE A 82 -3.87 21.59 16.15
N SER A 83 -4.93 22.20 15.63
CA SER A 83 -5.56 21.70 14.41
C SER A 83 -4.69 22.11 13.22
N ASN A 84 -4.28 21.13 12.41
CA ASN A 84 -3.65 21.44 11.13
C ASN A 84 -4.77 21.80 10.14
N ASP A 85 -5.11 23.09 10.08
CA ASP A 85 -6.20 23.70 9.31
C ASP A 85 -5.98 23.67 7.78
N SER A 86 -5.39 22.58 7.25
CA SER A 86 -5.15 22.34 5.83
C SER A 86 -6.47 22.10 5.10
N ALA A 87 -7.07 23.19 4.61
CA ALA A 87 -8.26 23.19 3.79
C ALA A 87 -7.97 22.70 2.36
N ARG A 88 -8.72 21.70 1.88
CA ARG A 88 -8.57 21.15 0.53
C ARG A 88 -9.93 20.92 -0.13
N VAL A 89 -10.02 21.11 -1.44
CA VAL A 89 -11.19 20.68 -2.23
C VAL A 89 -10.70 19.85 -3.40
N LEU A 90 -11.10 18.58 -3.43
CA LEU A 90 -10.89 17.70 -4.56
C LEU A 90 -12.04 17.89 -5.56
N ILE A 91 -11.70 18.22 -6.79
CA ILE A 91 -12.62 18.37 -7.92
C ILE A 91 -12.34 17.22 -8.90
N MET A 92 -13.35 16.40 -9.17
CA MET A 92 -13.28 15.31 -10.14
C MET A 92 -14.16 15.58 -11.36
N ASP A 93 -13.56 15.46 -12.54
CA ASP A 93 -14.26 15.55 -13.82
C ASP A 93 -15.13 14.30 -14.09
N MET A 94 -16.39 14.54 -14.44
CA MET A 94 -17.42 13.55 -14.80
C MET A 94 -18.00 13.84 -16.20
N SER A 95 -17.22 14.50 -17.05
CA SER A 95 -17.45 14.54 -18.50
C SER A 95 -17.34 13.13 -19.12
N MET A 96 -17.89 12.98 -20.33
CA MET A 96 -17.81 11.74 -21.10
C MET A 96 -16.41 11.51 -21.70
N SER A 97 -15.56 12.55 -21.80
CA SER A 97 -14.14 12.42 -22.13
C SER A 97 -13.42 11.40 -21.21
N MET A 98 -13.84 11.32 -19.95
CA MET A 98 -13.26 10.47 -18.91
C MET A 98 -13.59 8.97 -19.11
N TYR A 99 -14.46 8.65 -20.06
CA TYR A 99 -14.70 7.27 -20.54
C TYR A 99 -13.78 6.84 -21.71
N ALA A 100 -12.82 7.67 -22.12
CA ALA A 100 -11.76 7.26 -23.03
C ALA A 100 -10.80 6.23 -22.38
N THR A 101 -10.31 5.28 -23.20
CA THR A 101 -9.52 4.12 -22.76
C THR A 101 -8.04 4.18 -23.19
N ASP A 102 -7.45 5.38 -23.27
CA ASP A 102 -6.02 5.55 -23.52
C ASP A 102 -5.17 5.20 -22.30
N ILE A 103 -5.76 5.28 -21.10
CA ILE A 103 -5.22 4.70 -19.87
C ILE A 103 -6.19 3.61 -19.41
N LYS A 104 -5.70 2.37 -19.25
CA LYS A 104 -6.53 1.23 -18.83
C LYS A 104 -6.97 1.37 -17.36
N PRO A 105 -8.20 0.98 -16.99
CA PRO A 105 -9.26 0.52 -17.89
C PRO A 105 -9.93 1.69 -18.64
N ASN A 106 -10.18 2.81 -17.96
CA ASN A 106 -10.50 4.12 -18.54
C ASN A 106 -9.99 5.25 -17.61
N ARG A 107 -9.96 6.49 -18.13
CA ARG A 107 -9.48 7.67 -17.39
C ARG A 107 -10.20 7.86 -16.05
N LEU A 108 -11.54 7.79 -16.03
CA LEU A 108 -12.35 7.94 -14.81
C LEU A 108 -11.96 6.94 -13.72
N THR A 109 -11.79 5.67 -14.07
CA THR A 109 -11.48 4.61 -13.09
C THR A 109 -10.10 4.80 -12.49
N GLN A 110 -9.10 5.13 -13.32
CA GLN A 110 -7.77 5.49 -12.83
C GLN A 110 -7.83 6.73 -11.94
N THR A 111 -8.64 7.72 -12.32
CA THR A 111 -8.87 8.95 -11.55
C THR A 111 -9.51 8.67 -10.19
N LYS A 112 -10.46 7.72 -10.09
CA LYS A 112 -11.04 7.24 -8.82
C LYS A 112 -10.00 6.57 -7.92
N TYR A 113 -9.14 5.71 -8.46
CA TYR A 113 -8.08 5.07 -7.67
C TYR A 113 -7.06 6.10 -7.17
N LYS A 114 -6.60 6.99 -8.06
CA LYS A 114 -5.69 8.10 -7.74
C LYS A 114 -6.28 9.05 -6.68
N ALA A 115 -7.57 9.36 -6.74
CA ALA A 115 -8.27 10.15 -5.74
C ALA A 115 -8.35 9.43 -4.38
N SER A 116 -8.65 8.13 -4.40
CA SER A 116 -8.74 7.30 -3.20
C SER A 116 -7.38 7.19 -2.49
N ASP A 117 -6.30 7.01 -3.25
CA ASP A 117 -4.93 6.98 -2.74
C ASP A 117 -4.44 8.34 -2.23
N LEU A 118 -4.82 9.45 -2.86
CA LEU A 118 -4.54 10.80 -2.37
C LEU A 118 -5.20 11.03 -1.00
N LEU A 119 -6.47 10.63 -0.85
CA LEU A 119 -7.21 10.69 0.42
C LEU A 119 -6.61 9.81 1.52
N LYS A 120 -5.89 8.73 1.19
CA LYS A 120 -5.14 7.93 2.20
C LYS A 120 -3.94 8.70 2.77
N LYS A 121 -3.34 9.61 1.99
CA LYS A 121 -2.17 10.41 2.39
C LYS A 121 -2.56 11.71 3.10
N TRP A 122 -3.83 12.14 2.99
CA TRP A 122 -4.41 13.23 3.76
C TRP A 122 -5.01 12.72 5.07
N SER A 123 -4.15 12.45 6.06
CA SER A 123 -4.55 12.03 7.41
C SER A 123 -5.12 13.17 8.27
N GLU A 124 -4.88 14.43 7.88
CA GLU A 124 -5.21 15.63 8.66
C GLU A 124 -5.71 16.76 7.74
N GLY A 125 -6.35 17.77 8.33
CA GLY A 125 -7.01 18.86 7.61
C GLY A 125 -8.49 18.59 7.34
N THR A 126 -9.08 19.42 6.47
CA THR A 126 -10.51 19.32 6.12
C THR A 126 -10.63 19.33 4.60
N THR A 127 -11.30 18.31 4.06
CA THR A 127 -11.38 18.05 2.62
C THR A 127 -12.84 18.07 2.17
N GLY A 128 -13.13 18.78 1.07
CA GLY A 128 -14.40 18.70 0.34
C GLY A 128 -14.25 17.91 -0.96
N LEU A 129 -15.36 17.39 -1.48
CA LEU A 129 -15.40 16.68 -2.78
C LEU A 129 -16.49 17.26 -3.69
N ILE A 130 -16.08 17.67 -4.88
CA ILE A 130 -16.92 18.17 -5.96
C ILE A 130 -16.81 17.23 -7.17
N ALA A 131 -17.93 16.95 -7.81
CA ALA A 131 -17.99 16.37 -9.15
C ALA A 131 -18.51 17.42 -10.13
N TYR A 132 -17.98 17.48 -11.35
CA TYR A 132 -18.46 18.43 -12.36
C TYR A 132 -18.56 17.84 -13.77
N ALA A 133 -19.46 18.42 -14.55
CA ALA A 133 -19.66 18.19 -15.98
C ALA A 133 -20.06 19.56 -16.57
N GLY A 134 -21.21 19.70 -17.25
CA GLY A 134 -21.74 21.00 -17.66
C GLY A 134 -22.08 21.95 -16.50
N ASP A 135 -22.21 21.40 -15.28
CA ASP A 135 -22.21 22.13 -14.01
C ASP A 135 -21.59 21.28 -12.89
N ALA A 136 -21.23 21.91 -11.78
CA ALA A 136 -20.53 21.31 -10.64
C ALA A 136 -21.44 21.12 -9.42
N TYR A 137 -21.23 20.04 -8.67
CA TYR A 137 -22.06 19.64 -7.54
C TYR A 137 -21.24 19.18 -6.34
N THR A 138 -21.68 19.53 -5.14
CA THR A 138 -21.09 19.04 -3.90
C THR A 138 -21.48 17.57 -3.72
N VAL A 139 -20.48 16.70 -3.74
CA VAL A 139 -20.60 15.27 -3.40
C VAL A 139 -20.45 15.10 -1.89
N SER A 140 -19.42 15.72 -1.32
CA SER A 140 -19.19 15.78 0.13
C SER A 140 -18.80 17.22 0.52
N PRO A 141 -19.43 17.82 1.54
CA PRO A 141 -18.99 19.09 2.08
C PRO A 141 -17.63 18.95 2.77
N MET A 142 -17.01 20.07 3.13
CA MET A 142 -15.77 20.11 3.92
C MET A 142 -15.89 19.26 5.18
N THR A 143 -15.14 18.15 5.24
CA THR A 143 -15.10 17.21 6.39
C THR A 143 -13.67 16.79 6.70
N SER A 144 -13.38 16.51 7.98
CA SER A 144 -12.12 15.89 8.40
C SER A 144 -12.10 14.37 8.21
N ASP A 145 -13.24 13.74 7.94
CA ASP A 145 -13.29 12.30 7.65
C ASP A 145 -13.11 12.00 6.16
N THR A 146 -11.87 11.75 5.76
CA THR A 146 -11.53 11.33 4.40
C THR A 146 -12.07 9.94 4.04
N ARG A 147 -12.46 9.09 5.01
CA ARG A 147 -13.01 7.75 4.75
C ARG A 147 -14.43 7.83 4.19
N THR A 148 -15.26 8.73 4.73
CA THR A 148 -16.56 9.06 4.12
C THR A 148 -16.40 9.47 2.66
N ILE A 149 -15.41 10.30 2.34
CA ILE A 149 -15.14 10.72 0.95
C ILE A 149 -14.71 9.52 0.07
N GLN A 150 -13.79 8.68 0.57
CA GLN A 150 -13.34 7.47 -0.12
C GLN A 150 -14.48 6.49 -0.44
N ASN A 151 -15.50 6.39 0.43
CA ASN A 151 -16.67 5.53 0.20
C ASN A 151 -17.61 6.06 -0.90
N LEU A 152 -17.58 7.36 -1.21
CA LEU A 152 -18.43 7.96 -2.25
C LEU A 152 -17.81 7.86 -3.66
N ILE A 153 -16.48 8.02 -3.76
CA ILE A 153 -15.74 8.08 -5.04
C ILE A 153 -16.01 6.90 -5.99
N PRO A 154 -16.05 5.62 -5.55
CA PRO A 154 -16.35 4.48 -6.42
C PRO A 154 -17.67 4.62 -7.18
N ASN A 155 -18.66 5.28 -6.58
CA ASN A 155 -20.03 5.39 -7.08
C ASN A 155 -20.24 6.54 -8.08
N LEU A 156 -19.27 7.46 -8.25
CA LEU A 156 -19.40 8.60 -9.16
C LEU A 156 -19.34 8.18 -10.64
N SER A 157 -20.22 8.71 -11.49
CA SER A 157 -20.12 8.53 -12.94
C SER A 157 -20.80 9.66 -13.72
N PRO A 158 -20.44 9.86 -15.01
CA PRO A 158 -21.08 10.84 -15.89
C PRO A 158 -22.61 10.73 -15.96
N GLU A 159 -23.18 9.53 -15.86
CA GLU A 159 -24.63 9.29 -15.91
C GLU A 159 -25.39 9.77 -14.66
N LEU A 160 -24.68 10.08 -13.56
CA LEU A 160 -25.28 10.73 -12.39
C LEU A 160 -25.44 12.24 -12.58
N MET A 161 -24.70 12.84 -13.51
CA MET A 161 -24.62 14.29 -13.68
C MET A 161 -25.92 14.82 -14.33
N PRO A 162 -26.61 15.81 -13.72
CA PRO A 162 -27.85 16.37 -14.27
C PRO A 162 -27.68 17.05 -15.64
N TYR A 163 -26.48 17.56 -15.96
CA TYR A 163 -26.16 18.21 -17.24
C TYR A 163 -24.78 17.72 -17.74
N PRO A 164 -24.69 17.11 -18.93
CA PRO A 164 -23.42 16.64 -19.51
C PRO A 164 -22.57 17.78 -20.08
N GLY A 165 -21.35 17.45 -20.52
CA GLY A 165 -20.32 18.38 -20.98
C GLY A 165 -19.24 18.62 -19.93
N ALA A 166 -18.45 19.68 -20.08
CA ALA A 166 -17.47 20.12 -19.09
C ALA A 166 -17.49 21.65 -18.90
N ASP A 167 -17.30 22.08 -17.64
CA ASP A 167 -17.08 23.45 -17.20
C ASP A 167 -16.32 23.45 -15.86
N ALA A 168 -14.99 23.56 -15.94
CA ALA A 168 -14.15 23.59 -14.74
C ALA A 168 -14.27 24.92 -13.95
N VAL A 169 -14.77 26.00 -14.57
CA VAL A 169 -14.92 27.32 -13.92
C VAL A 169 -16.00 27.28 -12.85
N LYS A 170 -17.15 26.65 -13.13
CA LYS A 170 -18.21 26.42 -12.14
C LYS A 170 -17.73 25.55 -10.97
N ALA A 171 -16.85 24.59 -11.24
CA ALA A 171 -16.28 23.71 -10.22
C ALA A 171 -15.32 24.45 -9.29
N VAL A 172 -14.40 25.25 -9.83
CA VAL A 172 -13.50 26.12 -9.05
C VAL A 172 -14.29 27.15 -8.24
N ARG A 173 -15.34 27.75 -8.82
CA ARG A 173 -16.24 28.67 -8.09
C ARG A 173 -16.91 27.99 -6.90
N LEU A 174 -17.46 26.78 -7.08
CA LEU A 174 -18.10 26.02 -5.99
C LEU A 174 -17.09 25.62 -4.90
N ALA A 175 -15.84 25.30 -5.26
CA ALA A 175 -14.77 25.05 -4.29
C ALA A 175 -14.44 26.28 -3.44
N ILE A 176 -14.29 27.44 -4.09
CA ILE A 176 -14.07 28.73 -3.44
C ILE A 176 -15.22 29.05 -2.47
N ASP A 177 -16.46 28.91 -2.91
CA ASP A 177 -17.62 29.24 -2.07
C ASP A 177 -17.79 28.24 -0.89
N MET A 178 -17.43 26.97 -1.07
CA MET A 178 -17.38 25.98 0.01
C MET A 178 -16.33 26.32 1.09
N MET A 179 -15.15 26.82 0.68
CA MET A 179 -14.10 27.28 1.60
C MET A 179 -14.47 28.61 2.28
N LYS A 180 -15.06 29.58 1.56
CA LYS A 180 -15.58 30.83 2.16
C LYS A 180 -16.63 30.56 3.23
N ASN A 181 -17.61 29.69 2.93
CA ASN A 181 -18.71 29.37 3.85
C ASN A 181 -18.27 28.63 5.12
N THR A 182 -17.05 28.08 5.13
CA THR A 182 -16.41 27.46 6.30
C THR A 182 -15.37 28.36 6.98
N GLY A 183 -15.21 29.61 6.54
CA GLY A 183 -14.25 30.58 7.08
C GLY A 183 -12.80 30.39 6.62
N LEU A 184 -12.55 29.47 5.68
CA LEU A 184 -11.23 29.03 5.26
C LEU A 184 -10.68 29.97 4.15
N SER A 185 -10.03 31.05 4.58
CA SER A 185 -9.42 32.10 3.73
C SER A 185 -8.18 31.65 2.94
N ARG A 186 -7.78 30.39 3.06
CA ARG A 186 -6.64 29.73 2.40
C ARG A 186 -6.98 28.26 2.16
N GLY A 187 -6.38 27.66 1.14
CA GLY A 187 -6.55 26.23 0.87
C GLY A 187 -6.05 25.80 -0.51
N ASP A 188 -6.06 24.50 -0.75
CA ASP A 188 -5.70 23.90 -2.03
C ASP A 188 -6.93 23.40 -2.79
N ILE A 189 -7.05 23.79 -4.05
CA ILE A 189 -7.99 23.20 -5.01
C ILE A 189 -7.21 22.18 -5.84
N ILE A 190 -7.63 20.93 -5.82
CA ILE A 190 -7.01 19.83 -6.58
C ILE A 190 -8.00 19.43 -7.67
N LEU A 191 -7.69 19.78 -8.93
CA LEU A 191 -8.53 19.47 -10.10
C LEU A 191 -8.00 18.24 -10.84
N PHE A 192 -8.84 17.24 -11.03
CA PHE A 192 -8.56 16.04 -11.83
C PHE A 192 -9.39 16.09 -13.12
N SER A 193 -8.77 16.32 -14.28
CA SER A 193 -9.45 16.48 -15.59
C SER A 193 -8.54 16.09 -16.78
N ASP A 194 -9.09 15.93 -17.99
CA ASP A 194 -8.34 15.57 -19.21
C ASP A 194 -7.99 16.76 -20.13
N ASP A 195 -8.80 17.81 -20.18
CA ASP A 195 -8.49 19.08 -20.86
C ASP A 195 -8.83 20.33 -20.02
N LEU A 196 -8.39 21.49 -20.51
CA LEU A 196 -8.90 22.81 -20.11
C LEU A 196 -8.80 23.70 -21.35
N ASP A 197 -9.90 24.32 -21.76
CA ASP A 197 -9.87 25.27 -22.88
C ASP A 197 -9.38 26.67 -22.44
N ASN A 198 -9.28 27.60 -23.40
CA ASN A 198 -8.75 28.94 -23.14
C ASN A 198 -9.72 29.83 -22.34
N ALA A 199 -11.03 29.63 -22.49
CA ALA A 199 -12.05 30.37 -21.76
C ALA A 199 -12.18 29.84 -20.33
N GLU A 200 -12.09 28.53 -20.13
CA GLU A 200 -11.96 27.92 -18.80
C GLU A 200 -10.69 28.39 -18.09
N THR A 201 -9.56 28.39 -18.80
CA THR A 201 -8.27 28.88 -18.28
C THR A 201 -8.37 30.32 -17.78
N GLN A 202 -8.96 31.23 -18.57
CA GLN A 202 -9.14 32.62 -18.17
C GLN A 202 -10.13 32.74 -17.00
N GLY A 203 -11.30 32.10 -17.07
CA GLY A 203 -12.32 32.17 -16.01
C GLY A 203 -11.86 31.57 -14.67
N ILE A 204 -10.95 30.60 -14.71
CA ILE A 204 -10.27 30.05 -13.52
C ILE A 204 -9.22 31.04 -12.98
N GLN A 205 -8.47 31.71 -13.85
CA GLN A 205 -7.53 32.77 -13.43
C GLN A 205 -8.28 33.94 -12.77
N ASP A 206 -9.33 34.46 -13.42
CA ASP A 206 -10.17 35.57 -12.93
C ASP A 206 -10.82 35.27 -11.56
N LEU A 207 -10.99 33.99 -11.21
CA LEU A 207 -11.55 33.53 -9.93
C LEU A 207 -10.54 33.43 -8.78
N LEU A 208 -9.25 33.25 -9.11
CA LEU A 208 -8.21 32.88 -8.14
C LEU A 208 -7.06 33.89 -8.07
N GLU A 209 -6.90 34.76 -9.06
CA GLU A 209 -5.92 35.85 -9.06
C GLU A 209 -6.16 36.80 -7.87
N GLY A 210 -5.08 37.16 -7.17
CA GLY A 210 -5.15 37.96 -5.94
C GLY A 210 -5.70 37.21 -4.70
N THR A 211 -6.15 35.97 -4.81
CA THR A 211 -6.63 35.17 -3.67
C THR A 211 -5.47 34.43 -2.96
N HIS A 212 -5.79 33.62 -1.96
CA HIS A 212 -4.84 32.71 -1.29
C HIS A 212 -5.24 31.23 -1.45
N TRP A 213 -6.07 30.91 -2.46
CA TRP A 213 -6.36 29.53 -2.84
C TRP A 213 -5.46 29.13 -4.02
N ARG A 214 -4.77 27.99 -3.92
CA ARG A 214 -3.84 27.50 -4.95
C ARG A 214 -4.54 26.46 -5.83
N LEU A 215 -4.30 26.48 -7.13
CA LEU A 215 -4.83 25.46 -8.06
C LEU A 215 -3.76 24.46 -8.47
N SER A 216 -3.90 23.21 -8.01
CA SER A 216 -3.09 22.07 -8.44
C SER A 216 -3.89 21.17 -9.37
N ILE A 217 -3.29 20.69 -10.46
CA ILE A 217 -4.01 19.94 -11.50
C ILE A 217 -3.33 18.60 -11.78
N LEU A 218 -4.10 17.50 -11.67
CA LEU A 218 -3.73 16.20 -12.22
C LEU A 218 -4.30 16.08 -13.64
N GLY A 219 -3.43 16.11 -14.66
CA GLY A 219 -3.84 15.92 -16.04
C GLY A 219 -3.99 14.45 -16.39
N VAL A 220 -5.15 14.06 -16.90
CA VAL A 220 -5.49 12.66 -17.22
C VAL A 220 -5.56 12.45 -18.74
N GLY A 221 -5.18 11.25 -19.21
CA GLY A 221 -5.23 10.87 -20.62
C GLY A 221 -3.95 11.17 -21.41
N THR A 222 -4.07 11.31 -22.73
CA THR A 222 -2.94 11.38 -23.68
C THR A 222 -3.21 12.34 -24.84
N ARG A 223 -2.13 12.85 -25.46
CA ARG A 223 -2.21 13.72 -26.66
C ARG A 223 -2.72 13.00 -27.90
N SER A 224 -2.45 11.70 -28.03
CA SER A 224 -2.99 10.86 -29.11
C SER A 224 -4.49 10.69 -28.97
N GLY A 225 -4.95 10.53 -27.71
CA GLY A 225 -6.33 10.29 -27.34
C GLY A 225 -6.78 8.86 -27.56
N ALA A 226 -8.01 8.58 -27.14
CA ALA A 226 -8.71 7.32 -27.41
C ALA A 226 -10.19 7.58 -27.71
N PRO A 227 -10.86 6.67 -28.44
CA PRO A 227 -12.30 6.74 -28.60
C PRO A 227 -13.00 6.51 -27.25
N ILE A 228 -14.08 7.25 -27.00
CA ILE A 228 -14.87 7.14 -25.78
C ILE A 228 -15.74 5.87 -25.85
N ARG A 229 -15.64 5.01 -24.82
CA ARG A 229 -16.49 3.82 -24.66
C ARG A 229 -17.52 4.06 -23.56
N LEU A 230 -18.80 4.10 -23.93
CA LEU A 230 -19.91 4.24 -22.99
C LEU A 230 -20.08 2.97 -22.13
N SER A 231 -20.82 3.08 -21.03
CA SER A 231 -21.08 2.00 -20.08
C SER A 231 -21.81 0.78 -20.65
N ASP A 232 -22.45 0.93 -21.82
CA ASP A 232 -23.06 -0.15 -22.60
C ASP A 232 -22.06 -0.87 -23.54
N GLY A 233 -20.79 -0.44 -23.54
CA GLY A 233 -19.72 -0.93 -24.41
C GLY A 233 -19.67 -0.30 -25.81
N THR A 234 -20.65 0.53 -26.18
CA THR A 234 -20.70 1.23 -27.47
C THR A 234 -19.68 2.37 -27.54
N LEU A 235 -19.39 2.84 -28.75
CA LEU A 235 -18.52 3.99 -28.98
C LEU A 235 -19.36 5.26 -29.11
N LEU A 236 -19.03 6.30 -28.34
CA LEU A 236 -19.69 7.60 -28.47
C LEU A 236 -19.49 8.15 -29.89
N LYS A 237 -20.58 8.58 -30.52
CA LYS A 237 -20.59 9.14 -31.87
C LYS A 237 -21.13 10.57 -31.88
N THR A 238 -20.59 11.36 -32.79
CA THR A 238 -21.13 12.65 -33.21
C THR A 238 -22.49 12.48 -33.89
N ASP A 239 -23.24 13.58 -34.04
CA ASP A 239 -24.50 13.61 -34.78
C ASP A 239 -24.34 13.15 -36.26
N ALA A 240 -23.12 13.25 -36.79
CA ALA A 240 -22.72 12.77 -38.12
C ALA A 240 -22.27 11.28 -38.15
N GLY A 241 -22.48 10.53 -37.06
CA GLY A 241 -22.17 9.10 -36.94
C GLY A 241 -20.69 8.75 -36.77
N GLN A 242 -19.78 9.74 -36.79
CA GLN A 242 -18.34 9.54 -36.60
C GLN A 242 -18.00 9.38 -35.11
N THR A 243 -17.13 8.43 -34.78
CA THR A 243 -16.66 8.16 -33.40
C THR A 243 -15.91 9.35 -32.80
N VAL A 244 -16.27 9.73 -31.56
CA VAL A 244 -15.59 10.79 -30.79
C VAL A 244 -14.30 10.25 -30.19
N VAL A 245 -13.19 10.99 -30.33
CA VAL A 245 -11.86 10.68 -29.78
C VAL A 245 -11.41 11.82 -28.88
N ALA A 246 -11.36 11.58 -27.56
CA ALA A 246 -10.97 12.58 -26.58
C ALA A 246 -9.43 12.70 -26.49
N LYS A 247 -8.89 13.92 -26.57
CA LYS A 247 -7.44 14.20 -26.63
C LYS A 247 -7.05 15.23 -25.57
N SER A 248 -6.11 14.87 -24.70
CA SER A 248 -5.71 15.70 -23.57
C SER A 248 -4.65 16.75 -23.97
N ASN A 249 -4.90 18.03 -23.67
CA ASN A 249 -3.92 19.11 -23.88
C ASN A 249 -3.43 19.74 -22.56
N PHE A 250 -2.28 19.27 -22.10
CA PHE A 250 -1.65 19.70 -20.85
C PHE A 250 -1.05 21.12 -20.86
N SER A 251 -0.98 21.81 -22.01
CA SER A 251 -0.33 23.14 -22.09
C SER A 251 -1.06 24.19 -21.23
N ASN A 252 -2.40 24.18 -21.29
CA ASN A 252 -3.25 25.13 -20.59
C ASN A 252 -3.22 24.88 -19.08
N MET A 253 -3.43 23.63 -18.66
CA MET A 253 -3.31 23.19 -17.26
C MET A 253 -1.97 23.58 -16.63
N ASN A 254 -0.86 23.29 -17.32
CA ASN A 254 0.49 23.62 -16.84
C ASN A 254 0.75 25.13 -16.72
N SER A 255 0.09 25.96 -17.55
CA SER A 255 0.22 27.41 -17.49
C SER A 255 -0.60 27.98 -16.33
N VAL A 256 -1.89 27.61 -16.24
CA VAL A 256 -2.82 28.17 -15.25
C VAL A 256 -2.50 27.73 -13.82
N SER A 257 -2.10 26.47 -13.59
CA SER A 257 -1.72 26.02 -12.25
C SER A 257 -0.50 26.77 -11.72
N LYS A 258 0.44 27.12 -12.61
CA LYS A 258 1.68 27.82 -12.24
C LYS A 258 1.46 29.31 -11.99
N SER A 259 0.58 29.98 -12.76
CA SER A 259 0.22 31.38 -12.48
C SER A 259 -0.53 31.52 -11.14
N LEU A 260 -1.29 30.50 -10.74
CA LEU A 260 -2.08 30.46 -9.51
C LEU A 260 -1.36 29.78 -8.33
N GLY A 261 -0.01 29.78 -8.32
CA GLY A 261 0.81 29.33 -7.19
C GLY A 261 0.73 27.83 -6.85
N GLY A 262 0.05 27.03 -7.67
CA GLY A 262 0.01 25.58 -7.59
C GLY A 262 0.94 24.93 -8.61
N PHE A 263 0.58 23.74 -9.08
CA PHE A 263 1.42 22.95 -10.00
C PHE A 263 0.58 21.96 -10.82
N PHE A 264 1.13 21.55 -11.95
CA PHE A 264 0.56 20.57 -12.85
C PHE A 264 1.39 19.29 -12.81
N THR A 265 0.70 18.14 -12.72
CA THR A 265 1.29 16.81 -12.84
C THR A 265 0.47 15.96 -13.80
N PRO A 266 1.03 15.39 -14.87
CA PRO A 266 0.34 14.39 -15.68
C PRO A 266 0.30 13.06 -14.91
N ILE A 267 -0.84 12.36 -14.96
CA ILE A 267 -1.06 11.07 -14.30
C ILE A 267 0.04 10.04 -14.65
N GLN A 268 0.51 9.31 -13.63
CA GLN A 268 1.58 8.31 -13.76
C GLN A 268 1.08 6.89 -13.47
N LEU A 269 1.76 5.89 -14.04
CA LEU A 269 1.51 4.47 -13.75
C LEU A 269 1.95 4.10 -12.32
N ASN A 270 3.00 4.74 -11.81
CA ASN A 270 3.37 4.70 -10.39
C ASN A 270 2.65 5.83 -9.61
N ASN A 271 2.79 5.87 -8.29
CA ASN A 271 2.12 6.87 -7.44
C ASN A 271 2.93 8.16 -7.18
N SER A 272 4.01 8.42 -7.93
CA SER A 272 4.82 9.64 -7.78
C SER A 272 4.05 10.94 -8.04
N ASP A 273 2.99 10.87 -8.83
CA ASP A 273 2.02 11.95 -9.04
C ASP A 273 1.24 12.29 -7.77
N ILE A 274 0.75 11.26 -7.07
CA ILE A 274 0.03 11.39 -5.81
C ILE A 274 0.97 11.76 -4.65
N ASP A 275 2.22 11.30 -4.64
CA ASP A 275 3.24 11.79 -3.71
C ASP A 275 3.58 13.27 -3.94
N ALA A 276 3.73 13.71 -5.19
CA ALA A 276 3.97 15.11 -5.51
C ALA A 276 2.80 16.02 -5.07
N ILE A 277 1.55 15.55 -5.24
CA ILE A 277 0.36 16.28 -4.78
C ILE A 277 0.26 16.26 -3.26
N ALA A 278 0.34 15.09 -2.62
CA ALA A 278 0.19 14.94 -1.17
C ALA A 278 1.24 15.76 -0.42
N ASN A 279 2.53 15.67 -0.78
CA ASN A 279 3.59 16.35 -0.04
C ASN A 279 3.44 17.89 -0.05
N ARG A 280 2.87 18.48 -1.11
CA ARG A 280 2.64 19.93 -1.25
C ARG A 280 1.31 20.44 -0.66
N THR A 281 0.37 19.54 -0.38
CA THR A 281 -1.00 19.84 0.10
C THR A 281 -1.27 19.34 1.53
N SER A 282 -0.47 18.40 2.03
CA SER A 282 -0.36 18.08 3.46
C SER A 282 0.36 19.21 4.21
N SER A 283 1.36 19.83 3.58
CA SER A 283 2.15 20.94 4.11
C SER A 283 1.64 22.33 3.66
N VAL A 284 0.35 22.62 3.89
CA VAL A 284 -0.08 24.03 3.98
C VAL A 284 0.67 24.64 5.15
N GLU A 285 1.45 25.71 4.91
CA GLU A 285 2.41 26.24 5.90
C GLU A 285 1.76 26.47 7.27
N SER A 286 2.38 25.92 8.31
CA SER A 286 1.88 25.90 9.68
C SER A 286 1.46 27.30 10.14
N THR A 287 0.16 27.58 10.08
CA THR A 287 -0.41 28.93 10.30
C THR A 287 -0.56 29.24 11.80
N GLY A 288 0.49 28.94 12.57
CA GLY A 288 0.58 29.10 14.03
C GLY A 288 0.67 30.55 14.52
N LYS A 289 -0.04 31.48 13.87
CA LYS A 289 -0.07 32.92 14.17
C LYS A 289 -1.43 33.63 13.95
N LEU A 290 -2.46 32.98 13.41
CA LEU A 290 -3.72 33.66 13.07
C LEU A 290 -4.98 33.09 13.73
N ASN A 291 -5.08 31.77 13.92
CA ASN A 291 -6.03 31.23 14.89
C ASN A 291 -5.38 31.31 16.27
N GLN A 292 -5.86 32.25 17.10
CA GLN A 292 -5.49 32.33 18.52
C GLN A 292 -6.03 31.07 19.20
N ALA A 293 -5.18 30.04 19.31
CA ALA A 293 -5.57 28.67 19.66
C ALA A 293 -6.50 28.68 20.87
N GLN A 294 -7.68 28.07 20.71
CA GLN A 294 -8.74 28.11 21.72
C GLN A 294 -8.28 27.32 22.95
N GLN A 295 -7.67 28.01 23.92
CA GLN A 295 -6.91 27.38 25.00
C GLN A 295 -7.84 26.61 25.94
N ILE A 296 -7.93 25.29 25.73
CA ILE A 296 -8.68 24.40 26.62
C ILE A 296 -7.92 24.31 27.94
N SER A 297 -8.39 25.05 28.94
CA SER A 297 -7.77 25.17 30.26
C SER A 297 -8.09 23.96 31.15
N ASP A 298 -7.53 22.81 30.81
CA ASP A 298 -7.55 21.63 31.68
C ASP A 298 -6.87 21.97 33.01
N ARG A 299 -7.51 21.68 34.16
CA ARG A 299 -6.87 21.84 35.47
C ARG A 299 -6.31 20.51 35.98
N VAL A 300 -5.03 20.54 36.38
CA VAL A 300 -4.27 19.32 36.70
C VAL A 300 -4.66 18.83 38.09
N ASN A 301 -5.14 17.59 38.19
CA ASN A 301 -5.41 16.96 39.48
C ASN A 301 -4.08 16.74 40.24
N SER A 302 -3.83 17.58 41.24
CA SER A 302 -2.64 17.53 42.10
C SER A 302 -2.80 16.55 43.26
N GLY A 303 -3.99 15.96 43.44
CA GLY A 303 -4.27 14.93 44.46
C GLY A 303 -3.41 13.67 44.34
N ILE A 304 -2.81 13.43 43.17
CA ILE A 304 -1.82 12.36 42.95
C ILE A 304 -0.64 12.43 43.95
N TRP A 305 -0.23 13.64 44.38
CA TRP A 305 0.84 13.84 45.35
C TRP A 305 0.51 13.40 46.77
N LEU A 306 -0.78 13.16 47.08
CA LEU A 306 -1.22 12.62 48.37
C LEU A 306 -1.18 11.07 48.39
N VAL A 307 -1.05 10.40 47.23
CA VAL A 307 -0.98 8.94 47.16
C VAL A 307 0.30 8.39 47.82
N PRO A 308 1.51 8.94 47.59
CA PRO A 308 2.71 8.55 48.34
C PRO A 308 2.57 8.74 49.86
N LEU A 309 1.87 9.81 50.30
CA LEU A 309 1.65 10.09 51.72
C LEU A 309 0.67 9.10 52.35
N LEU A 310 -0.32 8.61 51.60
CA LEU A 310 -1.30 7.59 52.01
C LEU A 310 -0.66 6.20 52.21
N ILE A 311 0.40 5.87 51.46
CA ILE A 311 1.12 4.59 51.58
C ILE A 311 1.72 4.41 52.98
N ILE A 312 2.19 5.47 53.65
CA ILE A 312 2.82 5.39 54.97
C ILE A 312 1.87 4.82 56.05
N PRO A 313 0.69 5.41 56.34
CA PRO A 313 -0.27 4.84 57.28
C PRO A 313 -0.90 3.53 56.79
N ALA A 314 -0.96 3.27 55.48
CA ALA A 314 -1.42 1.98 54.94
C ALA A 314 -0.44 0.84 55.29
N LEU A 315 0.87 1.06 55.13
CA LEU A 315 1.92 0.11 55.55
C LEU A 315 1.86 -0.15 57.06
N LEU A 316 1.62 0.88 57.88
CA LEU A 316 1.49 0.74 59.34
C LEU A 316 0.26 -0.08 59.78
N MET A 317 -0.80 -0.14 58.97
CA MET A 317 -1.92 -1.07 59.21
C MET A 317 -1.58 -2.52 58.88
N PHE A 318 -0.62 -2.77 57.97
CA PHE A 318 -0.24 -4.11 57.55
C PHE A 318 0.72 -4.77 58.54
N ARG A 319 0.17 -5.19 59.69
CA ARG A 319 0.85 -5.64 60.94
C ARG A 319 1.88 -6.80 60.83
N ARG A 320 2.17 -7.31 59.62
CA ARG A 320 3.27 -8.26 59.32
C ARG A 320 4.04 -7.96 58.02
N GLY A 321 3.88 -6.76 57.44
CA GLY A 321 4.29 -6.43 56.06
C GLY A 321 5.75 -6.04 55.81
N PHE A 322 6.60 -5.89 56.84
CA PHE A 322 7.92 -5.25 56.71
C PHE A 322 8.86 -5.94 55.68
N LEU A 323 8.76 -7.27 55.55
CA LEU A 323 9.50 -8.03 54.53
C LEU A 323 9.01 -7.74 53.10
N PHE A 324 7.70 -7.56 52.89
CA PHE A 324 7.15 -7.20 51.59
C PHE A 324 7.53 -5.77 51.18
N SER A 325 7.60 -4.81 52.13
CA SER A 325 8.12 -3.48 51.82
C SER A 325 9.60 -3.50 51.40
N MET A 326 10.43 -4.37 51.99
CA MET A 326 11.82 -4.55 51.52
C MET A 326 11.88 -5.18 50.11
N ILE A 327 11.05 -6.19 49.82
CA ILE A 327 11.00 -6.82 48.48
C ILE A 327 10.57 -5.81 47.41
N ILE A 328 9.56 -4.99 47.68
CA ILE A 328 9.08 -3.95 46.75
C ILE A 328 10.14 -2.85 46.54
N LEU A 329 10.86 -2.45 47.60
CA LEU A 329 11.92 -1.45 47.50
C LEU A 329 13.18 -1.97 46.79
N ALA A 330 13.45 -3.28 46.85
CA ALA A 330 14.57 -3.94 46.19
C ALA A 330 14.28 -4.30 44.71
N TYR A 331 13.01 -4.44 44.31
CA TYR A 331 12.61 -4.79 42.94
C TYR A 331 13.29 -3.97 41.82
N PRO A 332 13.38 -2.62 41.87
CA PRO A 332 14.09 -1.84 40.84
C PRO A 332 15.61 -2.08 40.80
N LEU A 333 16.21 -2.64 41.86
CA LEU A 333 17.64 -2.98 41.91
C LEU A 333 17.96 -4.38 41.34
N LEU A 334 16.94 -5.23 41.13
CA LEU A 334 17.07 -6.56 40.53
C LEU A 334 16.65 -6.58 39.04
N SER A 335 16.30 -5.44 38.47
CA SER A 335 15.91 -5.34 37.05
C SER A 335 17.14 -5.57 36.15
N PRO A 336 17.15 -6.61 35.28
CA PRO A 336 18.24 -6.77 34.31
C PRO A 336 18.24 -5.61 33.30
N LYS A 337 19.38 -5.37 32.67
CA LYS A 337 19.48 -4.40 31.56
C LYS A 337 18.49 -4.78 30.45
N PRO A 338 17.78 -3.82 29.82
CA PRO A 338 16.72 -4.14 28.88
C PRO A 338 17.28 -4.74 27.59
N ALA A 339 17.20 -6.07 27.48
CA ALA A 339 16.87 -6.68 26.21
C ALA A 339 15.47 -6.21 25.81
N MET A 340 15.23 -5.93 24.52
CA MET A 340 13.93 -5.50 24.00
C MET A 340 12.94 -6.67 23.90
N ALA A 341 12.65 -7.29 25.04
CA ALA A 341 11.61 -8.30 25.19
C ALA A 341 10.34 -7.63 25.71
N SER A 342 9.34 -7.48 24.83
CA SER A 342 8.00 -7.04 25.22
C SER A 342 7.36 -8.08 26.16
N ALA A 343 7.30 -7.77 27.45
CA ALA A 343 7.03 -8.71 28.56
C ALA A 343 5.65 -9.43 28.56
N TRP A 344 4.87 -9.32 27.49
CA TRP A 344 3.52 -9.86 27.32
C TRP A 344 3.29 -10.57 25.97
N LEU A 345 4.30 -10.60 25.08
CA LEU A 345 4.24 -11.25 23.78
C LEU A 345 5.20 -12.44 23.74
N ASN A 346 4.80 -13.55 23.13
CA ASN A 346 5.69 -14.68 22.84
C ASN A 346 6.41 -14.50 21.49
N SER A 347 7.44 -15.32 21.25
CA SER A 347 8.28 -15.29 20.05
C SER A 347 7.46 -15.26 18.76
N ASN A 348 6.45 -16.12 18.64
CA ASN A 348 5.58 -16.19 17.45
C ASN A 348 4.69 -14.95 17.27
N GLN A 349 4.29 -14.28 18.37
CA GLN A 349 3.52 -13.03 18.29
C GLN A 349 4.40 -11.84 17.88
N GLN A 350 5.63 -11.77 18.40
CA GLN A 350 6.62 -10.77 17.99
C GLN A 350 7.06 -11.00 16.53
N ALA A 351 7.29 -12.26 16.14
CA ALA A 351 7.56 -12.65 14.75
C ALA A 351 6.40 -12.30 13.81
N LYS A 352 5.15 -12.44 14.26
CA LYS A 352 3.98 -12.00 13.48
C LYS A 352 3.94 -10.47 13.32
N GLN A 353 4.32 -9.69 14.33
CA GLN A 353 4.47 -8.24 14.18
C GLN A 353 5.55 -7.85 13.18
N LEU A 354 6.70 -8.54 13.17
CA LEU A 354 7.75 -8.34 12.17
C LEU A 354 7.28 -8.73 10.75
N TYR A 355 6.54 -9.84 10.63
CA TYR A 355 5.94 -10.28 9.37
C TYR A 355 4.92 -9.27 8.82
N ASP A 356 4.07 -8.72 9.68
CA ASP A 356 3.08 -7.70 9.32
C ASP A 356 3.71 -6.30 9.07
N ALA A 357 4.98 -6.13 9.44
CA ALA A 357 5.83 -4.98 9.10
C ALA A 357 6.75 -5.27 7.89
N GLU A 358 6.50 -6.35 7.14
CA GLU A 358 7.26 -6.79 5.95
C GLU A 358 8.73 -7.19 6.22
N GLN A 359 9.14 -7.28 7.49
CA GLN A 359 10.48 -7.72 7.93
C GLN A 359 10.58 -9.26 7.93
N TYR A 360 10.31 -9.88 6.79
CA TYR A 360 10.07 -11.33 6.67
C TYR A 360 11.25 -12.21 7.13
N GLN A 361 12.49 -11.77 6.95
CA GLN A 361 13.67 -12.54 7.37
C GLN A 361 13.85 -12.54 8.90
N GLU A 362 13.71 -11.37 9.54
CA GLU A 362 13.75 -11.26 11.01
C GLU A 362 12.55 -12.00 11.65
N ALA A 363 11.38 -11.95 11.02
CA ALA A 363 10.22 -12.74 11.42
C ALA A 363 10.50 -14.25 11.32
N ALA A 364 11.13 -14.71 10.24
CA ALA A 364 11.44 -16.12 10.03
C ALA A 364 12.42 -16.69 11.06
N ASP A 365 13.40 -15.90 11.50
CA ASP A 365 14.35 -16.32 12.54
C ASP A 365 13.71 -16.38 13.94
N LEU A 366 12.62 -15.64 14.16
CA LEU A 366 11.91 -15.56 15.46
C LEU A 366 10.66 -16.48 15.56
N PHE A 367 10.14 -17.01 14.44
CA PHE A 367 9.05 -17.99 14.45
C PHE A 367 9.52 -19.37 14.93
N GLU A 368 8.95 -19.84 16.05
CA GLU A 368 9.14 -21.20 16.55
C GLU A 368 8.26 -22.20 15.78
N ASN A 369 7.07 -21.77 15.35
CA ASN A 369 6.18 -22.56 14.52
C ASN A 369 6.77 -22.74 13.11
N LYS A 370 7.03 -23.99 12.71
CA LYS A 370 7.69 -24.33 11.44
C LYS A 370 6.91 -23.97 10.18
N GLU A 371 5.58 -23.96 10.22
CA GLU A 371 4.76 -23.53 9.09
C GLU A 371 4.87 -22.01 8.90
N TRP A 372 4.77 -21.22 9.97
CA TRP A 372 4.94 -19.77 9.93
C TRP A 372 6.38 -19.34 9.60
N GLN A 373 7.39 -20.04 10.12
CA GLN A 373 8.79 -19.85 9.72
C GLN A 373 8.97 -20.10 8.22
N GLY A 374 8.36 -21.15 7.67
CA GLY A 374 8.42 -21.43 6.23
C GLY A 374 7.70 -20.40 5.37
N ILE A 375 6.51 -19.93 5.79
CA ILE A 375 5.77 -18.84 5.13
C ILE A 375 6.59 -17.53 5.16
N ALA A 376 7.29 -17.24 6.26
CA ALA A 376 8.16 -16.08 6.36
C ALA A 376 9.41 -16.18 5.46
N GLN A 377 10.10 -17.33 5.44
CA GLN A 377 11.21 -17.58 4.49
C GLN A 377 10.74 -17.50 3.02
N TYR A 378 9.51 -17.91 2.72
CA TYR A 378 8.93 -17.80 1.37
C TYR A 378 8.75 -16.33 0.94
N GLN A 379 8.18 -15.48 1.79
CA GLN A 379 8.04 -14.06 1.51
C GLN A 379 9.40 -13.31 1.49
N ALA A 380 10.39 -13.80 2.22
CA ALA A 380 11.78 -13.35 2.13
C ALA A 380 12.51 -13.83 0.85
N GLY A 381 11.84 -14.56 -0.05
CA GLY A 381 12.42 -15.11 -1.28
C GLY A 381 13.38 -16.30 -1.08
N ASN A 382 13.53 -16.78 0.15
CA ASN A 382 14.44 -17.88 0.51
C ASN A 382 13.73 -19.23 0.39
N PHE A 383 13.37 -19.60 -0.84
CA PHE A 383 12.60 -20.83 -1.13
C PHE A 383 13.27 -22.11 -0.59
N PRO A 384 14.60 -22.31 -0.62
CA PRO A 384 15.25 -23.47 0.00
C PRO A 384 15.04 -23.57 1.52
N ALA A 385 15.07 -22.43 2.24
CA ALA A 385 14.78 -22.43 3.68
C ALA A 385 13.29 -22.63 3.97
N ALA A 386 12.41 -22.07 3.13
CA ALA A 386 10.97 -22.31 3.20
C ALA A 386 10.62 -23.80 3.01
N ILE A 387 11.21 -24.44 1.99
CA ILE A 387 11.10 -25.89 1.75
C ILE A 387 11.56 -26.66 2.99
N ASN A 388 12.74 -26.36 3.54
CA ASN A 388 13.28 -27.06 4.70
C ASN A 388 12.35 -26.97 5.92
N ALA A 389 11.83 -25.78 6.22
CA ALA A 389 10.89 -25.56 7.33
C ALA A 389 9.54 -26.29 7.12
N LEU A 390 9.01 -26.33 5.89
CA LEU A 390 7.70 -26.90 5.56
C LEU A 390 7.71 -28.41 5.27
N LYS A 391 8.87 -29.01 4.97
CA LYS A 391 9.02 -30.41 4.50
C LYS A 391 8.43 -31.47 5.43
N GLY A 392 8.26 -31.17 6.71
CA GLY A 392 7.65 -32.05 7.70
C GLY A 392 6.12 -31.94 7.86
N SER A 393 5.48 -30.89 7.32
CA SER A 393 4.05 -30.65 7.58
C SER A 393 3.15 -31.70 6.94
N GLN A 394 2.11 -32.08 7.69
CA GLN A 394 1.02 -32.94 7.23
C GLN A 394 -0.31 -32.19 7.09
N THR A 395 -0.36 -30.88 7.36
CA THR A 395 -1.59 -30.09 7.19
C THR A 395 -1.80 -29.76 5.71
N PRO A 396 -3.06 -29.64 5.21
CA PRO A 396 -3.31 -29.23 3.83
C PRO A 396 -2.67 -27.87 3.50
N ASN A 397 -2.74 -26.91 4.42
CA ASN A 397 -2.12 -25.59 4.27
C ASN A 397 -0.59 -25.66 4.23
N GLY A 398 0.04 -26.47 5.09
CA GLY A 398 1.49 -26.67 5.11
C GLY A 398 1.99 -27.35 3.83
N LYS A 399 1.27 -28.35 3.32
CA LYS A 399 1.55 -28.99 2.03
C LYS A 399 1.35 -28.05 0.84
N TYR A 400 0.31 -27.23 0.85
CA TYR A 400 0.08 -26.18 -0.16
C TYR A 400 1.23 -25.14 -0.15
N ASN A 401 1.64 -24.68 1.02
CA ASN A 401 2.78 -23.76 1.14
C ASN A 401 4.12 -24.40 0.74
N LEU A 402 4.30 -25.70 1.00
CA LEU A 402 5.45 -26.46 0.52
C LEU A 402 5.44 -26.58 -1.02
N ALA A 403 4.27 -26.80 -1.63
CA ALA A 403 4.10 -26.82 -3.09
C ALA A 403 4.40 -25.45 -3.71
N ASN A 404 3.93 -24.35 -3.10
CA ASN A 404 4.26 -22.98 -3.50
C ASN A 404 5.79 -22.75 -3.45
N ALA A 405 6.46 -23.22 -2.39
CA ALA A 405 7.91 -23.07 -2.23
C ALA A 405 8.71 -23.88 -3.26
N TYR A 406 8.36 -25.14 -3.50
CA TYR A 406 8.96 -25.95 -4.57
C TYR A 406 8.72 -25.35 -5.97
N ALA A 407 7.53 -24.80 -6.23
CA ALA A 407 7.23 -24.15 -7.51
C ALA A 407 8.15 -22.96 -7.79
N GLN A 408 8.35 -22.07 -6.81
CA GLN A 408 9.29 -20.94 -6.97
C GLN A 408 10.75 -21.39 -7.05
N ASN A 409 11.12 -22.48 -6.36
CA ASN A 409 12.44 -23.12 -6.48
C ASN A 409 12.64 -23.90 -7.80
N ARG A 410 11.64 -23.89 -8.71
CA ARG A 410 11.60 -24.60 -10.01
C ARG A 410 11.66 -26.12 -9.90
N GLU A 411 11.33 -26.66 -8.73
CA GLU A 411 11.16 -28.09 -8.45
C GLU A 411 9.71 -28.49 -8.79
N PHE A 412 9.36 -28.44 -10.07
CA PHE A 412 7.97 -28.51 -10.52
C PHE A 412 7.30 -29.87 -10.25
N ASP A 413 8.02 -30.99 -10.37
CA ASP A 413 7.47 -32.33 -10.08
C ASP A 413 7.05 -32.49 -8.60
N GLN A 414 7.90 -31.99 -7.69
CA GLN A 414 7.63 -31.93 -6.25
C GLN A 414 6.38 -31.09 -5.96
N ALA A 415 6.28 -29.91 -6.59
CA ALA A 415 5.14 -29.02 -6.44
C ALA A 415 3.83 -29.63 -6.98
N ILE A 416 3.85 -30.22 -8.18
CA ILE A 416 2.71 -30.91 -8.80
C ILE A 416 2.18 -32.02 -7.88
N SER A 417 3.07 -32.89 -7.40
CA SER A 417 2.72 -34.00 -6.51
C SER A 417 2.05 -33.53 -5.22
N LEU A 418 2.52 -32.42 -4.65
CA LEU A 418 1.96 -31.84 -3.43
C LEU A 418 0.63 -31.12 -3.65
N TYR A 419 0.43 -30.36 -4.73
CA TYR A 419 -0.90 -29.80 -5.04
C TYR A 419 -1.91 -30.92 -5.30
N GLU A 420 -1.51 -32.01 -5.95
CA GLU A 420 -2.39 -33.17 -6.13
C GLU A 420 -2.71 -33.91 -4.83
N ASP A 421 -1.83 -33.91 -3.82
CA ASP A 421 -2.14 -34.42 -2.48
C ASP A 421 -3.07 -33.46 -1.72
N VAL A 422 -2.82 -32.15 -1.76
CA VAL A 422 -3.74 -31.13 -1.22
C VAL A 422 -5.14 -31.29 -1.81
N LEU A 423 -5.28 -31.42 -3.13
CA LEU A 423 -6.57 -31.56 -3.80
C LEU A 423 -7.27 -32.92 -3.58
N LYS A 424 -6.56 -33.95 -3.10
CA LYS A 424 -7.18 -35.20 -2.61
C LYS A 424 -7.77 -35.04 -1.21
N GLN A 425 -7.26 -34.09 -0.41
CA GLN A 425 -7.71 -33.82 0.96
C GLN A 425 -8.75 -32.68 1.01
N ASP A 426 -8.59 -31.67 0.16
CA ASP A 426 -9.51 -30.54 -0.04
C ASP A 426 -9.76 -30.31 -1.55
N PRO A 427 -10.76 -30.99 -2.14
CA PRO A 427 -11.17 -30.75 -3.53
C PRO A 427 -11.80 -29.37 -3.78
N GLY A 428 -12.07 -28.58 -2.74
CA GLY A 428 -12.59 -27.21 -2.83
C GLY A 428 -11.50 -26.15 -3.01
N ASN A 429 -10.22 -26.53 -2.95
CA ASN A 429 -9.10 -25.59 -2.96
C ASN A 429 -8.81 -25.00 -4.35
N GLU A 430 -9.53 -23.94 -4.75
CA GLU A 430 -9.35 -23.30 -6.06
C GLU A 430 -7.93 -22.75 -6.28
N ASP A 431 -7.26 -22.25 -5.24
CA ASP A 431 -5.89 -21.76 -5.33
C ASP A 431 -4.89 -22.90 -5.66
N ALA A 432 -5.05 -24.08 -5.06
CA ALA A 432 -4.25 -25.26 -5.42
C ALA A 432 -4.53 -25.76 -6.84
N LYS A 433 -5.78 -25.69 -7.34
CA LYS A 433 -6.11 -26.03 -8.74
C LYS A 433 -5.39 -25.10 -9.72
N LYS A 434 -5.48 -23.80 -9.47
CA LYS A 434 -4.89 -22.75 -10.31
C LYS A 434 -3.36 -22.80 -10.29
N ASN A 435 -2.75 -22.99 -9.12
CA ASN A 435 -1.29 -23.10 -9.01
C ASN A 435 -0.76 -24.39 -9.66
N LEU A 436 -1.50 -25.51 -9.57
CA LEU A 436 -1.18 -26.76 -10.27
C LEU A 436 -1.20 -26.59 -11.80
N GLU A 437 -2.18 -25.86 -12.35
CA GLU A 437 -2.23 -25.54 -13.79
C GLU A 437 -1.03 -24.69 -14.23
N ILE A 438 -0.74 -23.61 -13.50
CA ILE A 438 0.40 -22.72 -13.77
C ILE A 438 1.72 -23.49 -13.73
N VAL A 439 1.93 -24.35 -12.73
CA VAL A 439 3.19 -25.11 -12.59
C VAL A 439 3.34 -26.16 -13.69
N ARG A 440 2.26 -26.86 -14.08
CA ARG A 440 2.29 -27.78 -15.24
C ARG A 440 2.63 -27.03 -16.54
N GLN A 441 2.09 -25.82 -16.73
CA GLN A 441 2.43 -24.98 -17.88
C GLN A 441 3.91 -24.56 -17.87
N GLN A 442 4.45 -24.15 -16.71
CA GLN A 442 5.87 -23.79 -16.56
C GLN A 442 6.80 -24.98 -16.80
N GLN A 443 6.45 -26.18 -16.30
CA GLN A 443 7.20 -27.41 -16.56
C GLN A 443 7.22 -27.75 -18.07
N GLN A 444 6.08 -27.62 -18.75
CA GLN A 444 6.01 -27.83 -20.20
C GLN A 444 6.87 -26.83 -20.98
N GLN A 445 6.89 -25.55 -20.59
CA GLN A 445 7.77 -24.54 -21.19
C GLN A 445 9.25 -24.85 -20.96
N GLN A 446 9.63 -25.31 -19.76
CA GLN A 446 10.99 -25.73 -19.45
C GLN A 446 11.44 -26.92 -20.33
N GLN A 447 10.58 -27.92 -20.53
CA GLN A 447 10.85 -29.05 -21.41
C GLN A 447 11.01 -28.60 -22.89
N GLN A 448 10.18 -27.67 -23.36
CA GLN A 448 10.32 -27.09 -24.71
C GLN A 448 11.64 -26.33 -24.88
N GLN A 449 12.07 -25.55 -23.88
CA GLN A 449 13.36 -24.85 -23.91
C GLN A 449 14.55 -25.83 -23.95
N GLN A 450 14.50 -26.93 -23.18
CA GLN A 450 15.53 -27.97 -23.23
C GLN A 450 15.60 -28.66 -24.59
N GLN A 451 14.45 -28.96 -25.23
CA GLN A 451 14.42 -29.52 -26.58
C GLN A 451 14.98 -28.55 -27.63
N GLN A 452 14.69 -27.24 -27.52
CA GLN A 452 15.27 -26.21 -28.40
C GLN A 452 16.79 -26.09 -28.23
N GLN A 453 17.31 -26.16 -26.99
CA GLN A 453 18.76 -26.17 -26.74
C GLN A 453 19.45 -27.41 -27.34
N GLN A 454 18.83 -28.60 -27.23
CA GLN A 454 19.35 -29.82 -27.86
C GLN A 454 19.37 -29.71 -29.40
N GLN A 455 18.33 -29.13 -30.01
CA GLN A 455 18.30 -28.89 -31.46
C GLN A 455 19.38 -27.87 -31.90
N GLN A 456 19.62 -26.81 -31.13
CA GLN A 456 20.70 -25.85 -31.42
C GLN A 456 22.09 -26.51 -31.31
N GLN A 457 22.33 -27.37 -30.32
CA GLN A 457 23.58 -28.12 -30.21
C GLN A 457 23.79 -29.08 -31.40
N GLN A 458 22.74 -29.77 -31.86
CA GLN A 458 22.82 -30.62 -33.06
C GLN A 458 23.11 -29.81 -34.33
N GLN A 459 22.51 -28.63 -34.49
CA GLN A 459 22.80 -27.74 -35.62
C GLN A 459 24.24 -27.21 -35.59
N GLN A 460 24.78 -26.85 -34.42
CA GLN A 460 26.18 -26.45 -34.28
C GLN A 460 27.15 -27.60 -34.63
N GLN A 461 26.86 -28.84 -34.21
CA GLN A 461 27.66 -30.00 -34.59
C GLN A 461 27.64 -30.27 -36.11
N GLN A 462 26.47 -30.13 -36.77
CA GLN A 462 26.38 -30.24 -38.23
C GLN A 462 27.15 -29.13 -38.96
N GLN A 463 27.10 -27.87 -38.48
CA GLN A 463 27.90 -26.79 -39.05
C GLN A 463 29.42 -27.02 -38.89
N GLN A 464 29.86 -27.53 -37.74
CA GLN A 464 31.28 -27.88 -37.54
C GLN A 464 31.72 -29.02 -38.47
N GLN A 465 30.90 -30.05 -38.69
CA GLN A 465 31.20 -31.11 -39.67
C GLN A 465 31.26 -30.58 -41.11
N GLN A 466 30.37 -29.68 -41.50
CA GLN A 466 30.43 -29.03 -42.83
C GLN A 466 31.69 -28.16 -42.99
N GLN A 467 32.09 -27.40 -41.97
CA GLN A 467 33.33 -26.62 -42.00
C GLN A 467 34.58 -27.53 -42.11
N GLN A 468 34.62 -28.66 -41.40
CA GLN A 468 35.71 -29.62 -41.52
C GLN A 468 35.77 -30.26 -42.93
N GLN A 469 34.63 -30.60 -43.53
CA GLN A 469 34.59 -31.10 -44.91
C GLN A 469 35.05 -30.03 -45.92
N GLN A 470 34.66 -28.76 -45.76
CA GLN A 470 35.15 -27.67 -46.60
C GLN A 470 36.66 -27.43 -46.45
N GLN A 471 37.21 -27.51 -45.23
CA GLN A 471 38.65 -27.42 -45.01
C GLN A 471 39.42 -28.59 -45.65
N GLN A 472 38.90 -29.82 -45.58
CA GLN A 472 39.49 -30.97 -46.26
C GLN A 472 39.45 -30.82 -47.80
N GLN A 473 38.35 -30.32 -48.37
CA GLN A 473 38.28 -30.03 -49.81
C GLN A 473 39.24 -28.91 -50.24
N GLN A 474 39.40 -27.85 -49.43
CA GLN A 474 40.39 -26.80 -49.71
C GLN A 474 41.84 -27.32 -49.61
N GLN A 475 42.15 -28.20 -48.65
CA GLN A 475 43.47 -28.84 -48.57
C GLN A 475 43.74 -29.76 -49.78
N GLN A 476 42.74 -30.54 -50.23
CA GLN A 476 42.89 -31.35 -51.46
C GLN A 476 43.08 -30.49 -52.71
N GLN A 477 42.35 -29.37 -52.85
CA GLN A 477 42.56 -28.43 -53.96
C GLN A 477 43.94 -27.75 -53.91
N GLN A 478 44.45 -27.39 -52.73
CA GLN A 478 45.81 -26.86 -52.59
C GLN A 478 46.88 -27.91 -52.92
N GLN A 479 46.71 -29.16 -52.52
CA GLN A 479 47.62 -30.25 -52.93
C GLN A 479 47.60 -30.49 -54.44
N GLN A 480 46.43 -30.48 -55.09
CA GLN A 480 46.32 -30.58 -56.54
C GLN A 480 46.98 -29.39 -57.26
N GLN A 481 46.82 -28.16 -56.76
CA GLN A 481 47.50 -26.98 -57.31
C GLN A 481 49.02 -26.99 -57.10
N GLN A 482 49.52 -27.59 -56.01
CA GLN A 482 50.96 -27.80 -55.83
C GLN A 482 51.51 -28.88 -56.77
N GLN A 483 50.76 -29.97 -57.01
CA GLN A 483 51.15 -30.99 -57.99
C GLN A 483 51.13 -30.44 -59.42
N GLN A 484 50.11 -29.66 -59.82
CA GLN A 484 50.07 -29.01 -61.13
C GLN A 484 51.14 -27.91 -61.33
N LYS A 485 51.76 -27.41 -60.26
CA LYS A 485 52.95 -26.53 -60.33
C LYS A 485 54.29 -27.28 -60.26
N SER A 486 54.27 -28.61 -60.19
CA SER A 486 55.46 -29.45 -60.12
C SER A 486 55.78 -30.18 -61.44
N ASP A 487 54.95 -30.01 -62.48
CA ASP A 487 54.94 -30.85 -63.70
C ASP A 487 55.01 -30.02 -65.00
N ASP A 488 55.56 -28.80 -64.93
CA ASP A 488 55.94 -28.00 -66.10
C ASP A 488 57.23 -27.19 -65.84
N GLY A 489 58.20 -27.29 -66.75
CA GLY A 489 59.31 -26.36 -66.90
C GLY A 489 60.49 -26.41 -65.89
N SER A 490 61.41 -27.37 -66.04
CA SER A 490 62.81 -27.18 -65.58
C SER A 490 63.69 -26.66 -66.73
N SER A 491 64.29 -25.47 -66.61
CA SER A 491 65.28 -24.93 -67.57
C SER A 491 66.12 -23.78 -66.98
N SER A 492 67.42 -23.77 -67.33
CA SER A 492 68.37 -22.63 -67.33
C SER A 492 68.50 -21.69 -66.10
N GLU A 493 69.47 -22.01 -65.25
CA GLU A 493 70.70 -21.23 -64.96
C GLU A 493 70.72 -19.72 -64.60
N GLN A 494 71.52 -19.45 -63.55
CA GLN A 494 72.43 -18.29 -63.28
C GLN A 494 71.94 -16.86 -62.92
N GLU A 495 72.45 -16.42 -61.76
CA GLU A 495 73.13 -15.14 -61.45
C GLU A 495 72.53 -13.76 -61.85
N ASN A 496 71.92 -13.08 -60.88
CA ASN A 496 72.48 -11.89 -60.18
C ASN A 496 71.43 -11.39 -59.14
N SER A 497 71.74 -11.16 -57.86
CA SER A 497 72.67 -10.23 -57.19
C SER A 497 72.10 -8.82 -56.91
N SER A 498 72.15 -8.45 -55.62
CA SER A 498 72.25 -7.09 -55.05
C SER A 498 71.09 -6.06 -55.09
N LYS A 499 70.75 -5.63 -53.86
CA LYS A 499 70.58 -4.23 -53.38
C LYS A 499 69.38 -3.37 -53.80
N SER A 500 68.52 -3.16 -52.81
CA SER A 500 68.29 -1.84 -52.15
C SER A 500 68.01 -2.18 -50.67
N GLU A 501 68.71 -1.74 -49.61
CA GLU A 501 69.51 -0.53 -49.33
C GLU A 501 68.72 0.79 -49.48
N GLN A 502 68.65 1.67 -48.47
CA GLN A 502 69.17 1.59 -47.09
C GLN A 502 68.47 2.62 -46.16
N ASP A 503 68.72 2.51 -44.84
CA ASP A 503 68.73 3.59 -43.84
C ASP A 503 67.37 4.19 -43.38
N SER A 504 67.17 4.65 -42.14
CA SER A 504 67.97 4.63 -40.89
C SER A 504 67.00 4.34 -39.70
N SER A 505 67.39 4.11 -38.43
CA SER A 505 68.70 4.19 -37.75
C SER A 505 68.80 3.17 -36.58
N SER A 506 69.91 3.24 -35.86
CA SER A 506 70.24 2.55 -34.60
C SER A 506 69.82 3.39 -33.34
N ASN A 507 70.00 2.98 -32.06
CA ASN A 507 70.79 1.86 -31.54
C ASN A 507 70.37 1.31 -30.13
N GLU A 508 70.62 0.01 -29.89
CA GLU A 508 71.02 -0.66 -28.61
C GLU A 508 70.22 -0.47 -27.28
N LYS A 509 70.25 -1.34 -26.26
CA LYS A 509 71.11 -2.48 -25.82
C LYS A 509 70.25 -3.38 -24.87
N SER A 510 70.46 -4.67 -24.60
CA SER A 510 71.43 -5.69 -25.06
C SER A 510 70.98 -7.13 -24.73
N SER A 511 71.54 -8.08 -25.49
CA SER A 511 71.86 -9.50 -25.24
C SER A 511 72.16 -9.94 -23.77
N ASP A 512 72.10 -11.23 -23.37
CA ASP A 512 71.81 -12.50 -24.09
C ASP A 512 71.37 -13.67 -23.15
N LYS A 513 70.74 -14.70 -23.75
CA LYS A 513 70.81 -16.17 -23.49
C LYS A 513 71.14 -16.83 -22.12
N GLN A 514 70.39 -17.94 -21.87
CA GLN A 514 70.87 -19.30 -21.47
C GLN A 514 71.29 -19.60 -20.00
N SER A 515 71.14 -20.82 -19.43
CA SER A 515 70.42 -22.09 -19.81
C SER A 515 70.03 -22.91 -18.53
N GLU A 516 69.39 -24.09 -18.74
CA GLU A 516 69.41 -25.31 -17.88
C GLU A 516 68.63 -25.29 -16.54
N GLN A 517 68.06 -26.39 -16.03
CA GLN A 517 67.84 -27.79 -16.49
C GLN A 517 66.48 -28.27 -15.89
N GLN A 518 65.66 -29.11 -16.54
CA GLN A 518 65.53 -30.58 -16.33
C GLN A 518 65.77 -31.07 -14.88
N GLN A 519 65.03 -32.01 -14.27
CA GLN A 519 64.00 -32.98 -14.69
C GLN A 519 63.27 -33.53 -13.40
N SER A 520 62.27 -34.42 -13.33
CA SER A 520 61.49 -35.26 -14.27
C SER A 520 60.17 -35.78 -13.63
N GLN A 521 59.44 -36.65 -14.35
CA GLN A 521 58.43 -37.65 -13.90
C GLN A 521 57.06 -37.23 -13.31
N LYS A 522 56.07 -38.09 -13.61
CA LYS A 522 54.66 -38.15 -13.12
C LYS A 522 54.43 -39.60 -12.62
N PRO A 523 53.52 -39.87 -11.65
CA PRO A 523 52.11 -40.09 -12.01
C PRO A 523 51.05 -39.64 -10.95
N GLN A 524 49.77 -39.90 -11.27
CA GLN A 524 48.51 -39.72 -10.50
C GLN A 524 48.61 -39.92 -8.96
N GLN A 525 47.80 -39.26 -8.10
CA GLN A 525 46.32 -39.32 -8.03
C GLN A 525 45.73 -38.32 -6.98
N ASN A 526 44.45 -37.92 -7.14
CA ASN A 526 43.53 -37.24 -6.20
C ASN A 526 44.08 -36.27 -5.10
N GLN A 527 43.64 -34.99 -5.12
CA GLN A 527 42.66 -34.45 -4.15
C GLN A 527 42.20 -33.00 -4.47
N GLU A 528 41.12 -32.58 -3.78
CA GLU A 528 40.65 -31.20 -3.54
C GLU A 528 40.22 -30.31 -4.73
N GLU A 529 38.91 -30.36 -5.02
CA GLU A 529 38.15 -29.17 -5.41
C GLU A 529 37.88 -28.25 -4.20
N THR A 530 37.47 -27.00 -4.49
CA THR A 530 36.82 -26.00 -3.61
C THR A 530 37.74 -24.87 -3.09
N SER A 531 37.21 -23.64 -3.13
CA SER A 531 37.76 -22.41 -2.54
C SER A 531 38.78 -21.60 -3.37
N GLU A 532 38.36 -21.04 -4.52
CA GLU A 532 38.64 -19.61 -4.81
C GLU A 532 37.77 -19.03 -5.96
N GLN A 533 36.52 -18.65 -5.65
CA GLN A 533 35.74 -17.77 -6.55
C GLN A 533 34.72 -16.91 -5.78
N GLN A 534 35.19 -16.18 -4.76
CA GLN A 534 34.32 -15.39 -3.90
C GLN A 534 34.90 -14.01 -3.51
N LYS A 535 35.01 -13.10 -4.51
CA LYS A 535 34.98 -11.62 -4.34
C LYS A 535 35.15 -10.85 -5.67
N GLN A 536 34.09 -10.77 -6.50
CA GLN A 536 33.90 -9.64 -7.44
C GLN A 536 32.52 -9.62 -8.14
N GLN A 537 31.42 -9.65 -7.38
CA GLN A 537 30.10 -9.23 -7.89
C GLN A 537 29.18 -8.81 -6.74
N ALA A 538 29.16 -7.50 -6.46
CA ALA A 538 28.32 -6.88 -5.44
C ALA A 538 27.95 -5.45 -5.86
N SER A 539 27.07 -5.33 -6.86
CA SER A 539 26.26 -4.13 -7.18
C SER A 539 25.28 -4.46 -8.32
N ASN A 540 24.16 -3.73 -8.34
CA ASN A 540 23.12 -3.70 -9.39
C ASN A 540 22.35 -5.01 -9.67
N SER A 541 21.17 -5.10 -9.05
CA SER A 541 20.09 -6.01 -9.47
C SER A 541 18.75 -5.25 -9.46
N GLU A 542 18.59 -4.29 -10.38
CA GLU A 542 17.26 -3.78 -10.78
C GLU A 542 16.72 -4.62 -11.94
N THR A 543 15.40 -4.81 -12.01
CA THR A 543 14.76 -5.77 -12.92
C THR A 543 14.20 -5.10 -14.18
N PRO A 544 14.68 -5.45 -15.40
CA PRO A 544 14.03 -5.09 -16.64
C PRO A 544 13.08 -6.22 -17.10
N GLN A 545 11.78 -6.09 -16.84
CA GLN A 545 10.76 -7.08 -17.25
C GLN A 545 9.75 -6.48 -18.25
N GLN A 546 10.23 -6.08 -19.43
CA GLN A 546 9.39 -5.67 -20.57
C GLN A 546 10.11 -5.91 -21.91
N GLN A 547 10.00 -7.12 -22.48
CA GLN A 547 10.14 -7.39 -23.93
C GLN A 547 9.89 -8.88 -24.28
N GLN A 548 8.64 -9.34 -24.23
CA GLN A 548 8.18 -10.52 -25.00
C GLN A 548 6.64 -10.57 -25.05
N ASP A 549 6.04 -9.83 -25.97
CA ASP A 549 4.65 -10.06 -26.43
C ASP A 549 4.40 -9.41 -27.81
N GLN A 550 5.29 -9.69 -28.76
CA GLN A 550 5.10 -9.47 -30.19
C GLN A 550 5.66 -10.67 -30.96
N ASP A 551 4.92 -11.77 -30.96
CA ASP A 551 4.79 -12.68 -32.12
C ASP A 551 3.79 -13.81 -31.85
N LYS A 552 2.54 -13.67 -32.32
CA LYS A 552 1.59 -14.77 -32.57
C LYS A 552 0.30 -14.35 -33.30
N GLN A 553 0.45 -13.79 -34.52
CA GLN A 553 -0.64 -13.73 -35.49
C GLN A 553 -0.15 -13.97 -36.93
N GLN A 554 -0.12 -15.24 -37.36
CA GLN A 554 -0.43 -15.69 -38.73
C GLN A 554 -0.42 -17.23 -38.84
N GLN A 555 -1.15 -17.77 -39.82
CA GLN A 555 -1.26 -19.20 -40.21
C GLN A 555 -1.85 -20.15 -39.12
N GLY A 556 -2.99 -20.84 -39.31
CA GLY A 556 -4.03 -20.72 -40.34
C GLY A 556 -4.12 -21.90 -41.32
N ALA A 557 -4.90 -22.94 -41.00
CA ALA A 557 -5.38 -23.94 -41.97
C ALA A 557 -6.66 -24.69 -41.50
N SER A 558 -7.67 -24.69 -42.38
CA SER A 558 -8.80 -25.61 -42.62
C SER A 558 -8.83 -27.03 -41.95
N LYS A 559 -9.98 -27.75 -41.82
CA LYS A 559 -11.14 -27.91 -42.75
C LYS A 559 -12.40 -28.51 -42.02
N PRO A 560 -13.47 -29.08 -42.65
CA PRO A 560 -14.83 -28.51 -42.63
C PRO A 560 -15.95 -29.39 -42.03
N GLU A 561 -17.18 -28.85 -41.90
CA GLU A 561 -18.54 -29.46 -42.00
C GLU A 561 -19.57 -28.50 -41.35
N GLN A 562 -20.86 -28.38 -41.71
CA GLN A 562 -21.64 -28.75 -42.91
C GLN A 562 -22.93 -27.86 -42.92
N GLU A 563 -23.46 -27.44 -44.08
CA GLU A 563 -24.78 -26.75 -44.16
C GLU A 563 -25.95 -27.76 -44.21
N PRO A 564 -27.18 -27.36 -43.81
CA PRO A 564 -28.18 -27.10 -44.85
C PRO A 564 -29.15 -25.92 -44.58
N ASP A 565 -29.73 -25.42 -45.68
CA ASP A 565 -30.74 -24.35 -45.85
C ASP A 565 -31.49 -24.65 -47.20
N PRO A 566 -32.56 -23.96 -47.67
CA PRO A 566 -33.57 -23.07 -47.04
C PRO A 566 -35.04 -23.49 -47.26
N GLN A 567 -35.97 -22.87 -46.52
CA GLN A 567 -37.34 -22.42 -46.91
C GLN A 567 -38.15 -21.96 -45.67
N ASP A 568 -39.05 -20.95 -45.67
CA ASP A 568 -39.63 -20.11 -46.74
C ASP A 568 -40.20 -18.76 -46.18
N LYS A 569 -40.47 -17.77 -47.06
CA LYS A 569 -41.38 -16.59 -46.94
C LYS A 569 -41.28 -15.53 -45.81
N SER A 570 -40.85 -14.33 -46.26
CA SER A 570 -41.66 -13.09 -46.33
C SER A 570 -42.06 -12.27 -45.07
N ALA A 571 -41.23 -11.25 -44.80
CA ALA A 571 -41.58 -9.83 -44.62
C ALA A 571 -42.94 -9.39 -44.02
N THR A 572 -42.88 -8.67 -42.88
CA THR A 572 -43.71 -7.48 -42.60
C THR A 572 -42.93 -6.49 -41.71
N GLN A 573 -43.20 -5.18 -41.80
CA GLN A 573 -42.58 -4.12 -40.96
C GLN A 573 -43.53 -3.67 -39.82
N PRO A 574 -43.07 -2.88 -38.83
CA PRO A 574 -43.51 -3.09 -37.44
C PRO A 574 -44.73 -2.28 -37.00
N GLN A 575 -45.62 -2.97 -36.28
CA GLN A 575 -46.46 -2.42 -35.22
C GLN A 575 -46.34 -3.38 -34.04
N ASN A 576 -45.82 -2.91 -32.89
CA ASN A 576 -45.95 -3.43 -31.51
C ASN A 576 -44.91 -2.80 -30.57
N ALA A 577 -44.92 -1.46 -30.48
CA ALA A 577 -44.11 -0.71 -29.51
C ALA A 577 -44.96 0.01 -28.43
N ALA A 578 -46.29 -0.07 -28.51
CA ALA A 578 -47.22 0.65 -27.64
C ALA A 578 -47.93 -0.25 -26.59
N GLU A 579 -47.93 -1.58 -26.77
CA GLU A 579 -48.67 -2.51 -25.90
C GLU A 579 -47.85 -3.04 -24.71
N GLN A 580 -46.53 -2.83 -24.69
CA GLN A 580 -45.67 -3.32 -23.61
C GLN A 580 -45.62 -2.40 -22.38
N GLU A 581 -45.97 -1.11 -22.50
CA GLU A 581 -45.95 -0.18 -21.35
C GLU A 581 -47.19 -0.28 -20.45
N GLN A 582 -48.33 -0.78 -20.96
CA GLN A 582 -49.60 -0.78 -20.22
C GLN A 582 -49.80 -1.97 -19.25
N ASN A 583 -48.90 -2.96 -19.25
CA ASN A 583 -49.04 -4.18 -18.43
C ASN A 583 -48.21 -4.17 -17.11
N LEU A 584 -47.64 -3.01 -16.73
CA LEU A 584 -46.78 -2.87 -15.54
C LEU A 584 -47.52 -2.44 -14.25
N GLU A 585 -48.84 -2.23 -14.29
CA GLU A 585 -49.63 -1.75 -13.15
C GLU A 585 -50.09 -2.82 -12.14
N GLN A 586 -49.64 -4.09 -12.27
CA GLN A 586 -49.90 -5.15 -11.27
C GLN A 586 -48.62 -5.78 -10.68
N ILE A 587 -47.65 -4.95 -10.31
CA ILE A 587 -46.52 -5.37 -9.46
C ILE A 587 -46.98 -5.39 -7.98
N ASP A 588 -46.77 -6.52 -7.31
CA ASP A 588 -47.11 -6.75 -5.90
C ASP A 588 -46.53 -5.63 -4.99
N PRO A 589 -47.31 -5.03 -4.07
CA PRO A 589 -46.79 -4.05 -3.10
C PRO A 589 -45.65 -4.56 -2.21
N ALA A 590 -45.46 -5.89 -2.08
CA ALA A 590 -44.28 -6.50 -1.47
C ALA A 590 -43.04 -6.41 -2.39
N LEU A 591 -43.18 -6.65 -3.70
CA LEU A 591 -42.08 -6.47 -4.65
C LEU A 591 -41.63 -5.00 -4.72
N ARG A 592 -42.57 -4.04 -4.78
CA ARG A 592 -42.20 -2.61 -4.73
C ARG A 592 -41.42 -2.23 -3.47
N LYS A 593 -41.67 -2.89 -2.32
CA LYS A 593 -40.86 -2.70 -1.10
C LYS A 593 -39.49 -3.37 -1.19
N LEU A 594 -39.39 -4.54 -1.83
CA LEU A 594 -38.10 -5.21 -2.06
C LEU A 594 -37.22 -4.40 -3.03
N GLU A 595 -37.77 -3.91 -4.14
CA GLU A 595 -37.08 -2.99 -5.05
C GLU A 595 -36.66 -1.69 -4.36
N GLN A 596 -37.48 -1.13 -3.47
CA GLN A 596 -37.10 0.03 -2.64
C GLN A 596 -35.97 -0.30 -1.65
N VAL A 597 -35.91 -1.53 -1.09
CA VAL A 597 -34.84 -1.95 -0.18
C VAL A 597 -33.55 -2.30 -0.91
N GLU A 598 -33.60 -2.83 -2.14
CA GLU A 598 -32.41 -3.07 -2.95
C GLU A 598 -31.88 -1.77 -3.59
N SER A 599 -32.77 -0.90 -4.10
CA SER A 599 -32.35 0.41 -4.61
C SER A 599 -31.88 1.38 -3.51
N ALA A 600 -32.22 1.13 -2.24
CA ALA A 600 -31.61 1.81 -1.09
C ALA A 600 -30.19 1.32 -0.75
N ARG A 601 -29.69 0.24 -1.37
CA ARG A 601 -28.31 -0.25 -1.22
C ARG A 601 -27.34 0.28 -2.28
N ASP A 602 -27.85 0.96 -3.31
CA ASP A 602 -27.06 1.57 -4.39
C ASP A 602 -26.76 3.04 -4.06
N PRO A 603 -25.52 3.41 -3.65
CA PRO A 603 -25.20 4.77 -3.26
C PRO A 603 -25.24 5.76 -4.44
N SER A 604 -25.13 5.27 -5.68
CA SER A 604 -25.15 6.12 -6.87
C SER A 604 -26.50 6.81 -7.05
N ARG A 605 -27.61 6.15 -6.66
CA ARG A 605 -28.97 6.73 -6.69
C ARG A 605 -29.12 7.90 -5.72
N LEU A 606 -28.56 7.77 -4.51
CA LEU A 606 -28.56 8.85 -3.52
C LEU A 606 -27.72 10.04 -3.99
N LEU A 607 -26.54 9.79 -4.56
CA LEU A 607 -25.69 10.83 -5.16
C LEU A 607 -26.40 11.54 -6.32
N ARG A 608 -27.05 10.78 -7.23
CA ARG A 608 -27.82 11.35 -8.34
C ARG A 608 -28.99 12.21 -7.85
N ALA A 609 -29.73 11.76 -6.83
CA ALA A 609 -30.81 12.54 -6.23
C ALA A 609 -30.28 13.83 -5.56
N GLN A 610 -29.15 13.75 -4.85
CA GLN A 610 -28.46 14.90 -4.25
C GLN A 610 -27.96 15.90 -5.31
N MET A 611 -27.47 15.44 -6.46
CA MET A 611 -27.07 16.31 -7.58
C MET A 611 -28.29 16.93 -8.27
N MET A 612 -29.35 16.16 -8.53
CA MET A 612 -30.60 16.68 -9.10
C MET A 612 -31.27 17.74 -8.21
N LEU A 613 -31.27 17.55 -6.88
CA LEU A 613 -31.79 18.54 -5.93
C LEU A 613 -30.97 19.83 -5.94
N GLN A 614 -29.64 19.74 -6.04
CA GLN A 614 -28.77 20.91 -6.23
C GLN A 614 -29.01 21.59 -7.59
N ALA A 615 -29.25 20.83 -8.66
CA ALA A 615 -29.56 21.36 -9.99
C ALA A 615 -30.87 22.17 -10.00
N GLN A 616 -31.89 21.72 -9.26
CA GLN A 616 -33.17 22.45 -9.11
C GLN A 616 -33.03 23.78 -8.37
N GLN A 617 -31.98 23.96 -7.57
CA GLN A 617 -31.68 25.21 -6.84
C GLN A 617 -30.81 26.18 -7.66
N LYS A 618 -30.39 25.78 -8.86
CA LYS A 618 -29.54 26.56 -9.77
C LYS A 618 -30.28 26.96 -11.04
N GLN A 619 -29.72 27.92 -11.77
CA GLN A 619 -30.09 28.13 -13.17
C GLN A 619 -29.43 27.05 -14.03
N PRO A 620 -30.11 26.50 -15.06
CA PRO A 620 -29.51 25.52 -15.96
C PRO A 620 -28.28 26.10 -16.66
N PRO A 621 -27.19 25.33 -16.84
CA PRO A 621 -25.98 25.83 -17.45
C PRO A 621 -26.21 26.18 -18.93
N GLN A 622 -25.59 27.27 -19.37
CA GLN A 622 -25.48 27.55 -20.81
C GLN A 622 -24.61 26.46 -21.47
N ASN A 623 -24.97 26.08 -22.69
CA ASN A 623 -24.26 25.05 -23.45
C ASN A 623 -22.83 25.52 -23.77
N THR A 624 -21.82 24.86 -23.20
CA THR A 624 -20.39 25.19 -23.38
C THR A 624 -19.82 24.72 -24.73
N GLY A 625 -20.63 24.10 -25.59
CA GLY A 625 -20.19 23.52 -26.87
C GLY A 625 -19.52 22.15 -26.72
N LYS A 626 -18.93 21.87 -25.55
CA LYS A 626 -18.50 20.52 -25.14
C LYS A 626 -19.74 19.65 -24.88
N LYS A 627 -20.17 18.88 -25.90
CA LYS A 627 -21.27 17.90 -25.81
C LYS A 627 -20.94 16.66 -24.96
N TRP A 628 -19.66 16.46 -24.66
CA TRP A 628 -19.06 15.29 -24.04
C TRP A 628 -17.94 15.73 -23.09
#